data_AF-A0A8X6Y8Y2-F1
#
_entry.id   AF-A0A8X6Y8Y2-F1
#
_cell.length_a   1.000
_cell.length_b   1.000
_cell.length_c   1.000
_cell.angle_alpha   90.00
_cell.angle_beta   90.00
_cell.angle_gamma   90.00
#
_symmetry.space_group_name_H-M   'P 1'
#
loop_
_entity.id
_entity.type
_entity.pdbx_description
1 polymer ?
#
loop_
_entity_poly.entity_id
_entity_poly.type
_entity_poly.pdbx_seq_one_letter_code
_entity_poly.pdbx_strand_id
1 'polypeptide(L)'
;MKYVILCILISIIAYWYLNDIFTSEEEFYKVRDVTNNIQNIFKELDKDENGVLNEDEFSDLKNSYSILQKDIYGTQSKYAVQEFPYFSIQFGEQVVNIDVNFKPLLLSSLAKNVSDIEEEKNSMLGLLNWKAPYKEKHPFGAKSFSPFLPTKEDIQPGFTWWIVEPNNDKYSPPLSNERYYPPQVPSNLLVIHALLSLFHPHPFLWTRFQPQGTVAILRAIDDNFYDIIFRIHAEYQLNKPPLHPFWFTPSQFQGRLIINKDSSVVKFFHMEVPDTKLNVDMEWLNGPSEDSMEVDIGYIPQMSLISSAISVPRDNERGANQKLHDIKWHAEISVEEALNSLELQFFPFKKVKYYRRTLRETALASPPILEILNTHFISFWSIVEDLKEIIKENSDSAASFFARVCLHNYDFPVESIIFTPNGSVIHRININALLGLVDEQESFFEIRDPVEKNYQEFLENALLMSKAIKVDLEKSSN
;
A
#
# COMPACT_ATOMS: atom_id res chain seq x y z
N MET A 1 88.05 -29.36 -6.78
CA MET A 1 87.03 -30.12 -6.03
C MET A 1 86.57 -29.42 -4.74
N LYS A 2 87.46 -28.92 -3.87
CA LYS A 2 87.07 -28.19 -2.64
C LYS A 2 86.25 -26.91 -2.87
N TYR A 3 86.57 -26.13 -3.91
CA TYR A 3 85.85 -24.88 -4.22
C TYR A 3 84.42 -25.11 -4.75
N VAL A 4 84.18 -26.22 -5.45
CA VAL A 4 82.84 -26.55 -5.98
C VAL A 4 81.89 -26.93 -4.84
N ILE A 5 82.38 -27.67 -3.85
CA ILE A 5 81.61 -28.06 -2.66
C ILE A 5 81.25 -26.82 -1.83
N LEU A 6 82.18 -25.86 -1.71
CA LEU A 6 81.93 -24.60 -1.01
C LEU A 6 80.86 -23.75 -1.71
N CYS A 7 80.90 -23.65 -3.05
CA CYS A 7 79.88 -22.94 -3.81
C CYS A 7 78.49 -23.59 -3.67
N ILE A 8 78.41 -24.93 -3.69
CA ILE A 8 77.13 -25.65 -3.50
C ILE A 8 76.57 -25.41 -2.11
N LEU A 9 77.41 -25.43 -1.06
CA LEU A 9 76.98 -25.13 0.31
C LEU A 9 76.48 -23.69 0.45
N ILE A 10 77.17 -22.72 -0.15
CA ILE A 10 76.73 -21.31 -0.15
C ILE A 10 75.41 -21.16 -0.92
N SER A 11 75.23 -21.85 -2.04
CA SER A 11 73.97 -21.82 -2.80
C SER A 11 72.82 -22.47 -2.04
N ILE A 12 73.05 -23.54 -1.28
CA ILE A 12 72.01 -24.19 -0.45
C ILE A 12 71.65 -23.29 0.73
N ILE A 13 72.63 -22.65 1.39
CA ILE A 13 72.38 -21.72 2.49
C ILE A 13 71.66 -20.46 1.97
N ALA A 14 72.06 -19.94 0.82
CA ALA A 14 71.38 -18.81 0.17
C ALA A 14 69.97 -19.19 -0.27
N TYR A 15 69.74 -20.40 -0.78
CA TYR A 15 68.40 -20.90 -1.11
C TYR A 15 67.55 -21.03 0.16
N TRP A 16 68.06 -21.60 1.24
CA TRP A 16 67.33 -21.69 2.51
C TRP A 16 67.04 -20.32 3.10
N TYR A 17 68.01 -19.40 3.10
CA TYR A 17 67.84 -18.05 3.65
C TYR A 17 66.90 -17.20 2.80
N LEU A 18 66.98 -17.30 1.47
CA LEU A 18 66.03 -16.63 0.56
C LEU A 18 64.64 -17.25 0.68
N ASN A 19 64.53 -18.57 0.82
CA ASN A 19 63.23 -19.23 0.96
C ASN A 19 62.61 -18.93 2.33
N ASP A 20 63.40 -18.82 3.41
CA ASP A 20 62.94 -18.42 4.75
C ASP A 20 62.47 -16.95 4.75
N ILE A 21 63.19 -16.04 4.07
CA ILE A 21 62.77 -14.64 3.87
C ILE A 21 61.53 -14.54 2.97
N PHE A 22 61.37 -15.40 1.96
CA PHE A 22 60.18 -15.43 1.09
C PHE A 22 59.01 -16.25 1.67
N THR A 23 59.22 -17.04 2.72
CA THR A 23 58.16 -17.80 3.42
C THR A 23 57.79 -17.20 4.77
N SER A 24 58.55 -16.24 5.30
CA SER A 24 58.14 -15.39 6.42
C SER A 24 57.47 -14.11 5.89
N GLU A 25 56.14 -14.17 5.81
CA GLU A 25 55.23 -13.01 5.79
C GLU A 25 55.46 -11.94 4.71
N GLU A 26 54.73 -12.04 3.60
CA GLU A 26 53.92 -10.94 3.03
C GLU A 26 53.39 -11.38 1.66
N GLU A 27 52.28 -12.14 1.62
CA GLU A 27 51.32 -12.12 0.49
C GLU A 27 50.08 -13.02 0.66
N PHE A 28 49.89 -13.69 1.81
CA PHE A 28 48.58 -14.23 2.17
C PHE A 28 47.88 -13.30 3.16
N TYR A 29 47.17 -12.34 2.57
CA TYR A 29 46.02 -11.61 3.10
C TYR A 29 46.04 -11.09 4.56
N LYS A 30 45.83 -9.78 4.66
CA LYS A 30 45.10 -9.11 5.75
C LYS A 30 43.68 -9.70 5.93
N VAL A 31 43.54 -10.97 6.27
CA VAL A 31 42.29 -11.49 6.82
C VAL A 31 42.25 -10.97 8.24
N ARG A 32 41.33 -10.04 8.53
CA ARG A 32 41.04 -9.67 9.92
C ARG A 32 40.83 -10.96 10.70
N ASP A 33 41.44 -11.08 11.88
CA ASP A 33 41.07 -12.15 12.82
C ASP A 33 39.59 -11.95 13.16
N VAL A 34 38.77 -12.76 12.51
CA VAL A 34 37.32 -12.80 12.65
C VAL A 34 36.91 -13.97 13.53
N THR A 35 37.84 -14.68 14.18
CA THR A 35 37.53 -15.88 14.97
C THR A 35 36.47 -15.60 16.03
N ASN A 36 36.55 -14.45 16.71
CA ASN A 36 35.53 -14.02 17.67
C ASN A 36 34.18 -13.72 17.00
N ASN A 37 34.19 -13.11 15.81
CA ASN A 37 32.97 -12.84 15.06
C ASN A 37 32.35 -14.14 14.52
N ILE A 38 33.16 -15.09 14.04
CA ILE A 38 32.72 -16.39 13.57
C ILE A 38 32.16 -17.22 14.72
N GLN A 39 32.76 -17.17 15.91
CA GLN A 39 32.21 -17.84 17.10
C GLN A 39 30.88 -17.24 17.52
N ASN A 40 30.71 -15.92 17.44
CA ASN A 40 29.43 -15.29 17.73
C ASN A 40 28.37 -15.66 16.68
N ILE A 41 28.71 -15.58 15.39
CA ILE A 41 27.84 -16.00 14.29
C ILE A 41 27.46 -17.47 14.43
N PHE A 42 28.42 -18.34 14.76
CA PHE A 42 28.15 -19.76 14.97
C PHE A 42 27.19 -19.99 16.13
N LYS A 43 27.39 -19.31 17.27
CA LYS A 43 26.46 -19.38 18.41
C LYS A 43 25.06 -18.83 18.09
N GLU A 44 24.96 -17.82 17.24
CA GLU A 44 23.67 -17.28 16.79
C GLU A 44 22.90 -18.26 15.89
N LEU A 45 23.62 -19.11 15.14
CA LEU A 45 23.04 -20.06 14.19
C LEU A 45 22.75 -21.44 14.80
N ASP A 46 23.55 -21.87 15.76
CA ASP A 46 23.47 -23.16 16.45
C ASP A 46 22.33 -23.15 17.48
N LYS A 47 21.08 -23.08 16.99
CA LYS A 47 19.86 -22.87 17.79
C LYS A 47 19.64 -23.99 18.80
N ASP A 48 20.09 -25.20 18.51
CA ASP A 48 19.97 -26.34 19.42
C ASP A 48 21.23 -26.57 20.30
N GLU A 49 22.22 -25.68 20.19
CA GLU A 49 23.49 -25.68 20.92
C GLU A 49 24.26 -27.01 20.82
N ASN A 50 24.05 -27.80 19.75
CA ASN A 50 24.66 -29.11 19.61
C ASN A 50 26.12 -29.03 19.09
N GLY A 51 26.59 -27.84 18.70
CA GLY A 51 27.92 -27.59 18.17
C GLY A 51 28.08 -27.95 16.69
N VAL A 52 26.99 -28.15 15.96
CA VAL A 52 26.91 -28.60 14.57
C VAL A 52 25.72 -27.96 13.86
N LEU A 53 26.00 -27.01 12.98
CA LEU A 53 24.97 -26.39 12.14
C LEU A 53 24.37 -27.39 11.14
N ASN A 54 23.05 -27.52 11.15
CA ASN A 54 22.27 -28.30 10.19
C ASN A 54 21.59 -27.42 9.12
N GLU A 55 20.92 -28.03 8.14
CA GLU A 55 20.30 -27.27 7.03
C GLU A 55 19.17 -26.34 7.50
N ASP A 56 18.43 -26.73 8.54
CA ASP A 56 17.34 -25.92 9.11
C ASP A 56 17.90 -24.73 9.89
N GLU A 57 19.00 -24.90 10.61
CA GLU A 57 19.75 -23.83 11.29
C GLU A 57 20.43 -22.88 10.31
N PHE A 58 20.86 -23.39 9.16
CA PHE A 58 21.39 -22.57 8.08
C PHE A 58 20.30 -21.87 7.26
N SER A 59 19.01 -22.16 7.46
CA SER A 59 17.92 -21.65 6.60
C SER A 59 17.86 -20.12 6.61
N ASP A 60 18.01 -19.48 7.77
CA ASP A 60 18.02 -18.02 7.92
C ASP A 60 19.19 -17.37 7.16
N LEU A 61 20.36 -18.02 7.19
CA LEU A 61 21.57 -17.58 6.48
C LEU A 61 21.48 -17.88 4.97
N LYS A 62 20.91 -19.01 4.58
CA LYS A 62 20.63 -19.43 3.20
C LYS A 62 19.65 -18.45 2.55
N ASN A 63 18.70 -17.92 3.32
CA ASN A 63 17.73 -16.93 2.87
C ASN A 63 18.33 -15.51 2.83
N SER A 64 19.10 -15.11 3.84
CA SER A 64 19.89 -13.88 3.79
C SER A 64 20.87 -13.89 2.61
N TYR A 65 21.49 -15.04 2.36
CA TYR A 65 22.36 -15.29 1.22
C TYR A 65 21.58 -15.37 -0.09
N SER A 66 20.33 -15.85 -0.13
CA SER A 66 19.51 -15.83 -1.34
C SER A 66 19.07 -14.41 -1.70
N ILE A 67 18.79 -13.55 -0.72
CA ILE A 67 18.53 -12.12 -0.93
C ILE A 67 19.80 -11.40 -1.37
N LEU A 68 20.95 -11.69 -0.75
CA LEU A 68 22.26 -11.19 -1.17
C LEU A 68 22.63 -11.69 -2.58
N GLN A 69 22.34 -12.94 -2.92
CA GLN A 69 22.57 -13.49 -4.27
C GLN A 69 21.59 -12.91 -5.28
N LYS A 70 20.33 -12.61 -4.90
CA LYS A 70 19.39 -11.87 -5.75
C LYS A 70 19.94 -10.49 -6.12
N ASP A 71 20.60 -9.82 -5.17
CA ASP A 71 21.27 -8.53 -5.38
C ASP A 71 22.58 -8.64 -6.17
N ILE A 72 23.46 -9.61 -5.84
CA ILE A 72 24.80 -9.77 -6.44
C ILE A 72 24.77 -10.45 -7.82
N TYR A 73 23.90 -11.45 -8.02
CA TYR A 73 23.79 -12.23 -9.26
C TYR A 73 22.57 -11.85 -10.12
N GLY A 74 21.88 -10.77 -9.77
CA GLY A 74 20.93 -10.13 -10.67
C GLY A 74 19.62 -10.88 -10.89
N THR A 75 19.11 -11.61 -9.90
CA THR A 75 17.63 -11.70 -9.77
C THR A 75 17.15 -10.38 -9.16
N GLN A 76 17.41 -9.30 -9.91
CA GLN A 76 17.00 -7.94 -9.62
C GLN A 76 15.50 -7.98 -9.38
N SER A 77 15.01 -7.17 -8.43
CA SER A 77 13.65 -6.66 -8.53
C SER A 77 13.37 -6.41 -10.02
N LYS A 78 12.22 -6.87 -10.53
CA LYS A 78 11.84 -6.69 -11.94
C LYS A 78 12.03 -5.25 -12.42
N TYR A 79 12.04 -4.31 -11.48
CA TYR A 79 12.26 -2.89 -11.67
C TYR A 79 13.67 -2.49 -11.22
N ALA A 80 14.35 -1.71 -12.08
CA ALA A 80 15.63 -1.10 -11.75
C ALA A 80 15.46 0.13 -10.86
N VAL A 81 16.52 0.51 -10.14
CA VAL A 81 16.59 1.77 -9.40
C VAL A 81 16.36 2.93 -10.37
N GLN A 82 15.35 3.75 -10.10
CA GLN A 82 15.08 4.96 -10.87
C GLN A 82 15.75 6.16 -10.17
N GLU A 83 16.60 6.89 -10.90
CA GLU A 83 17.11 8.18 -10.41
C GLU A 83 15.99 9.22 -10.35
N PHE A 84 16.21 10.28 -9.56
CA PHE A 84 15.27 11.40 -9.51
C PHE A 84 15.01 11.95 -10.93
N PRO A 85 13.74 12.09 -11.36
CA PRO A 85 13.45 12.49 -12.73
C PRO A 85 14.06 13.85 -13.08
N TYR A 86 14.72 13.91 -14.24
CA TYR A 86 15.27 15.16 -14.76
C TYR A 86 14.18 15.99 -15.45
N PHE A 87 13.97 17.22 -14.99
CA PHE A 87 13.08 18.20 -15.63
C PHE A 87 13.90 19.28 -16.32
N SER A 88 13.90 19.29 -17.66
CA SER A 88 14.48 20.39 -18.41
C SER A 88 13.58 21.63 -18.28
N ILE A 89 14.06 22.66 -17.60
CA ILE A 89 13.40 23.97 -17.57
C ILE A 89 13.84 24.74 -18.81
N GLN A 90 12.89 25.09 -19.68
CA GLN A 90 13.21 25.81 -20.91
C GLN A 90 13.56 27.27 -20.61
N PHE A 91 14.40 27.88 -21.45
CA PHE A 91 14.76 29.28 -21.27
C PHE A 91 13.51 30.16 -21.34
N GLY A 92 13.21 30.84 -20.23
CA GLY A 92 12.07 31.73 -20.13
C GLY A 92 10.74 31.09 -19.74
N GLU A 93 10.75 29.80 -19.39
CA GLU A 93 9.62 29.14 -18.71
C GLU A 93 9.48 29.65 -17.27
N GLN A 94 8.24 29.80 -16.79
CA GLN A 94 8.01 30.09 -15.38
C GLN A 94 8.45 28.90 -14.51
N VAL A 95 9.14 29.20 -13.41
CA VAL A 95 9.61 28.23 -12.43
C VAL A 95 8.81 28.33 -11.13
N VAL A 96 8.41 27.17 -10.61
CA VAL A 96 7.78 27.00 -9.31
C VAL A 96 8.76 26.28 -8.41
N ASN A 97 9.17 26.92 -7.32
CA ASN A 97 9.95 26.24 -6.29
C ASN A 97 9.00 25.53 -5.34
N ILE A 98 9.24 24.24 -5.11
CA ILE A 98 8.49 23.44 -4.15
C ILE A 98 9.38 23.19 -2.95
N ASP A 99 8.93 23.62 -1.78
CA ASP A 99 9.58 23.36 -0.49
C ASP A 99 8.93 22.17 0.21
N VAL A 100 9.75 21.38 0.90
CA VAL A 100 9.33 20.15 1.58
C VAL A 100 9.34 20.36 3.08
N ASN A 101 8.18 20.16 3.70
CA ASN A 101 8.06 20.11 5.15
C ASN A 101 7.86 18.66 5.59
N PHE A 102 8.80 18.12 6.34
CA PHE A 102 8.79 16.72 6.74
C PHE A 102 9.19 16.58 8.21
N LYS A 103 8.35 15.86 8.97
CA LYS A 103 8.66 15.36 10.30
C LYS A 103 8.49 13.85 10.27
N PRO A 104 9.48 13.07 10.72
CA PRO A 104 9.41 11.62 10.67
C PRO A 104 8.26 11.08 11.54
N LEU A 105 7.84 9.86 11.24
CA LEU A 105 6.83 9.13 11.99
C LEU A 105 7.16 9.07 13.49
N LEU A 106 6.15 9.25 14.34
CA LEU A 106 6.31 9.11 15.79
C LEU A 106 6.31 7.63 16.16
N LEU A 107 7.47 7.09 16.55
CA LEU A 107 7.55 5.67 16.94
C LEU A 107 6.63 5.33 18.12
N SER A 108 6.34 6.30 18.99
CA SER A 108 5.41 6.12 20.12
C SER A 108 3.94 6.02 19.70
N SER A 109 3.60 6.24 18.43
CA SER A 109 2.22 6.06 17.93
C SER A 109 1.94 4.64 17.44
N LEU A 110 2.98 3.82 17.30
CA LEU A 110 2.87 2.44 16.83
C LEU A 110 2.13 1.60 17.86
N ALA A 111 1.34 0.64 17.40
CA ALA A 111 0.69 -0.31 18.31
C ALA A 111 1.73 -1.27 18.91
N LYS A 112 2.78 -1.59 18.15
CA LYS A 112 3.89 -2.42 18.60
C LYS A 112 4.98 -1.58 19.27
N ASN A 113 5.47 -2.04 20.41
CA ASN A 113 6.61 -1.40 21.09
C ASN A 113 7.90 -1.70 20.35
N VAL A 114 8.45 -0.71 19.64
CA VAL A 114 9.73 -0.82 18.93
C VAL A 114 10.90 -1.23 19.85
N SER A 115 10.81 -0.98 21.16
CA SER A 115 11.82 -1.35 22.15
C SER A 115 11.86 -2.85 22.47
N ASP A 116 10.76 -3.56 22.27
CA ASP A 116 10.61 -4.97 22.67
C ASP A 116 11.05 -5.94 21.55
N ILE A 117 11.56 -5.37 20.45
CA ILE A 117 11.73 -6.05 19.18
C ILE A 117 13.21 -6.03 18.80
N GLU A 118 14.03 -6.88 19.43
CA GLU A 118 15.44 -7.03 19.05
C GLU A 118 15.60 -7.80 17.73
N GLU A 119 14.67 -8.72 17.42
CA GLU A 119 14.68 -9.57 16.22
C GLU A 119 14.31 -8.81 14.93
N GLU A 120 13.49 -7.74 14.99
CA GLU A 120 13.08 -6.96 13.80
C GLU A 120 13.89 -5.68 13.57
N LYS A 121 14.97 -5.44 14.35
CA LYS A 121 15.78 -4.22 14.23
C LYS A 121 16.24 -3.98 12.80
N ASN A 122 16.56 -5.05 12.06
CA ASN A 122 17.01 -4.98 10.67
C ASN A 122 15.87 -4.60 9.70
N SER A 123 14.67 -5.15 9.88
CA SER A 123 13.52 -4.83 9.02
C SER A 123 13.01 -3.40 9.23
N MET A 124 13.16 -2.86 10.44
CA MET A 124 12.76 -1.49 10.77
C MET A 124 13.77 -0.40 10.36
N LEU A 125 14.96 -0.78 9.85
CA LEU A 125 16.04 0.19 9.57
C LEU A 125 15.64 1.30 8.60
N GLY A 126 14.88 0.99 7.55
CA GLY A 126 14.41 2.00 6.59
C GLY A 126 13.58 3.09 7.27
N LEU A 127 12.61 2.68 8.10
CA LEU A 127 11.79 3.60 8.89
C LEU A 127 12.63 4.39 9.90
N LEU A 128 13.53 3.71 10.62
CA LEU A 128 14.40 4.32 11.62
C LEU A 128 15.43 5.28 11.03
N ASN A 129 15.79 5.14 9.74
CA ASN A 129 16.74 6.01 9.07
C ASN A 129 16.07 7.15 8.27
N TRP A 130 14.77 7.07 8.00
CA TRP A 130 14.05 8.12 7.29
C TRP A 130 13.72 9.31 8.19
N LYS A 131 14.73 10.14 8.45
CA LYS A 131 14.67 11.31 9.36
C LYS A 131 14.53 12.64 8.65
N ALA A 132 14.76 12.67 7.34
CA ALA A 132 14.76 13.87 6.51
C ALA A 132 14.22 13.53 5.11
N PRO A 133 13.67 14.52 4.38
CA PRO A 133 13.23 14.31 3.01
C PRO A 133 14.44 14.07 2.09
N TYR A 134 14.22 13.39 0.96
CA TYR A 134 15.26 13.17 -0.05
C TYR A 134 15.81 14.47 -0.65
N LYS A 135 14.93 15.47 -0.83
CA LYS A 135 15.30 16.85 -1.20
C LYS A 135 14.47 17.81 -0.36
N GLU A 136 15.08 18.84 0.20
CA GLU A 136 14.36 19.86 0.98
C GLU A 136 13.58 20.85 0.10
N LYS A 137 14.02 21.02 -1.15
CA LYS A 137 13.39 21.89 -2.14
C LYS A 137 13.75 21.48 -3.55
N HIS A 138 12.88 21.79 -4.51
CA HIS A 138 13.17 21.55 -5.93
C HIS A 138 12.41 22.51 -6.86
N PRO A 139 13.09 23.08 -7.90
CA PRO A 139 12.43 23.89 -8.92
C PRO A 139 11.77 23.01 -9.99
N PHE A 140 10.55 23.37 -10.39
CA PHE A 140 9.83 22.76 -11.49
C PHE A 140 9.45 23.82 -12.52
N GLY A 141 9.57 23.51 -13.81
CA GLY A 141 8.96 24.30 -14.86
C GLY A 141 7.44 24.22 -14.77
N ALA A 142 6.71 25.32 -14.90
CA ALA A 142 5.26 25.35 -14.74
C ALA A 142 4.54 24.35 -15.67
N LYS A 143 5.06 24.13 -16.88
CA LYS A 143 4.48 23.20 -17.85
C LYS A 143 4.54 21.74 -17.42
N SER A 144 5.45 21.40 -16.49
CA SER A 144 5.50 20.06 -15.90
C SER A 144 4.21 19.69 -15.15
N PHE A 145 3.41 20.67 -14.72
CA PHE A 145 2.11 20.47 -14.07
C PHE A 145 0.95 20.27 -15.06
N SER A 146 1.19 20.31 -16.38
CA SER A 146 0.17 20.01 -17.39
C SER A 146 -0.61 18.69 -17.18
N PRO A 147 -0.05 17.60 -16.60
CA PRO A 147 -0.82 16.38 -16.36
C PRO A 147 -1.97 16.55 -15.35
N PHE A 148 -1.94 17.61 -14.53
CA PHE A 148 -3.04 17.93 -13.62
C PHE A 148 -4.20 18.64 -14.33
N LEU A 149 -4.04 19.11 -15.56
CA LEU A 149 -5.13 19.75 -16.29
C LEU A 149 -6.24 18.75 -16.65
N PRO A 150 -7.49 19.20 -16.77
CA PRO A 150 -8.60 18.35 -17.18
C PRO A 150 -8.42 17.84 -18.61
N THR A 151 -8.90 16.62 -18.86
CA THR A 151 -8.81 15.96 -20.18
C THR A 151 -9.89 16.41 -21.17
N LYS A 152 -10.90 17.15 -20.71
CA LYS A 152 -12.03 17.64 -21.53
C LYS A 152 -12.05 19.17 -21.55
N GLU A 153 -12.49 19.71 -22.68
CA GLU A 153 -12.83 21.12 -22.83
C GLU A 153 -14.21 21.41 -22.19
N ASP A 154 -14.46 22.66 -21.80
CA ASP A 154 -15.74 23.16 -21.26
C ASP A 154 -16.27 22.44 -20.00
N ILE A 155 -15.39 22.21 -19.02
CA ILE A 155 -15.76 21.60 -17.74
C ILE A 155 -16.34 22.60 -16.73
N GLN A 156 -17.22 22.11 -15.86
CA GLN A 156 -17.80 22.86 -14.75
C GLN A 156 -17.21 22.39 -13.40
N PRO A 157 -17.22 23.25 -12.37
CA PRO A 157 -16.89 22.82 -11.00
C PRO A 157 -17.64 21.55 -10.60
N GLY A 158 -16.95 20.62 -9.94
CA GLY A 158 -17.46 19.29 -9.63
C GLY A 158 -17.04 18.19 -10.62
N PHE A 159 -16.54 18.55 -11.81
CA PHE A 159 -16.02 17.58 -12.76
C PHE A 159 -14.77 16.88 -12.22
N THR A 160 -14.78 15.53 -12.22
CA THR A 160 -13.69 14.67 -11.74
C THR A 160 -13.03 13.93 -12.89
N TRP A 161 -11.71 13.70 -12.79
CA TRP A 161 -10.96 12.89 -13.75
C TRP A 161 -9.78 12.20 -13.08
N TRP A 162 -9.38 11.06 -13.65
CA TRP A 162 -8.18 10.35 -13.24
C TRP A 162 -6.96 10.97 -13.90
N ILE A 163 -5.94 11.25 -13.09
CA ILE A 163 -4.59 11.59 -13.58
C ILE A 163 -3.75 10.31 -13.66
N VAL A 164 -3.85 9.47 -12.62
CA VAL A 164 -3.28 8.12 -12.58
C VAL A 164 -4.43 7.16 -12.35
N GLU A 165 -4.81 6.41 -13.38
CA GLU A 165 -5.88 5.41 -13.25
C GLU A 165 -5.44 4.27 -12.31
N PRO A 166 -6.37 3.68 -11.53
CA PRO A 166 -6.09 2.48 -10.76
C PRO A 166 -5.76 1.34 -11.73
N ASN A 167 -5.11 0.29 -11.24
CA ASN A 167 -4.85 -0.86 -12.10
C ASN A 167 -6.18 -1.49 -12.56
N ASN A 168 -6.28 -1.80 -13.84
CA ASN A 168 -7.54 -1.92 -14.62
C ASN A 168 -8.47 -3.10 -14.28
N ASP A 169 -8.20 -3.85 -13.22
CA ASP A 169 -9.06 -4.98 -12.87
C ASP A 169 -9.39 -4.96 -11.37
N LYS A 170 -10.67 -4.76 -11.06
CA LYS A 170 -11.20 -4.88 -9.69
C LYS A 170 -10.97 -6.28 -9.11
N TYR A 171 -10.72 -7.26 -9.97
CA TYR A 171 -10.43 -8.66 -9.63
C TYR A 171 -8.96 -9.05 -9.79
N SER A 172 -8.08 -8.12 -10.16
CA SER A 172 -6.65 -8.41 -10.18
C SER A 172 -6.16 -8.67 -8.76
N PRO A 173 -5.31 -9.69 -8.56
CA PRO A 173 -4.65 -9.88 -7.28
C PRO A 173 -3.85 -8.62 -6.90
N PRO A 174 -3.63 -8.38 -5.60
CA PRO A 174 -2.73 -7.32 -5.14
C PRO A 174 -1.37 -7.39 -5.83
N LEU A 175 -0.69 -6.24 -5.94
CA LEU A 175 0.65 -6.23 -6.52
C LEU A 175 1.61 -6.97 -5.58
N SER A 176 2.56 -7.71 -6.16
CA SER A 176 3.50 -8.56 -5.43
C SER A 176 4.30 -7.83 -4.35
N ASN A 177 4.63 -8.57 -3.29
CA ASN A 177 5.53 -8.21 -2.21
C ASN A 177 7.02 -8.26 -2.60
N GLU A 178 7.38 -8.61 -3.84
CA GLU A 178 8.79 -8.63 -4.29
C GLU A 178 9.25 -7.29 -4.91
N ARG A 179 8.60 -6.18 -4.54
CA ARG A 179 8.82 -4.85 -5.13
C ARG A 179 9.74 -3.99 -4.27
N TYR A 180 11.04 -4.06 -4.56
CA TYR A 180 12.05 -3.19 -3.93
C TYR A 180 12.18 -1.82 -4.60
N TYR A 181 11.97 -1.76 -5.92
CA TYR A 181 12.12 -0.52 -6.67
C TYR A 181 10.83 -0.19 -7.44
N PRO A 182 10.47 1.09 -7.56
CA PRO A 182 9.30 1.50 -8.31
C PRO A 182 9.45 1.18 -9.81
N PRO A 183 8.36 0.83 -10.50
CA PRO A 183 8.38 0.65 -11.94
C PRO A 183 8.68 1.98 -12.64
N GLN A 184 9.23 1.89 -13.86
CA GLN A 184 9.37 3.07 -14.70
C GLN A 184 8.03 3.75 -14.93
N VAL A 185 8.00 5.06 -14.68
CA VAL A 185 6.81 5.89 -14.79
C VAL A 185 6.73 6.54 -16.18
N PRO A 186 5.56 6.51 -16.86
CA PRO A 186 5.33 7.21 -18.12
C PRO A 186 5.67 8.70 -18.05
N SER A 187 6.10 9.29 -19.17
CA SER A 187 6.56 10.70 -19.22
C SER A 187 5.51 11.70 -18.72
N ASN A 188 4.24 11.46 -19.00
CA ASN A 188 3.12 12.28 -18.55
C ASN A 188 2.84 12.18 -17.04
N LEU A 189 3.41 11.21 -16.33
CA LEU A 189 3.22 11.02 -14.88
C LEU A 189 4.50 11.33 -14.08
N LEU A 190 5.59 11.71 -14.75
CA LEU A 190 6.87 11.99 -14.11
C LEU A 190 6.79 13.08 -13.05
N VAL A 191 5.96 14.11 -13.24
CA VAL A 191 5.80 15.19 -12.25
C VAL A 191 5.27 14.67 -10.92
N ILE A 192 4.32 13.73 -10.93
CA ILE A 192 3.73 13.14 -9.72
C ILE A 192 4.77 12.27 -9.02
N HIS A 193 5.47 11.42 -9.79
CA HIS A 193 6.56 10.60 -9.27
C HIS A 193 7.66 11.48 -8.65
N ALA A 194 8.03 12.58 -9.29
CA ALA A 194 9.05 13.49 -8.80
C ALA A 194 8.63 14.25 -7.53
N LEU A 195 7.38 14.73 -7.46
CA LEU A 195 6.83 15.36 -6.26
C LEU A 195 6.89 14.40 -5.07
N LEU A 196 6.45 13.16 -5.23
CA LEU A 196 6.55 12.13 -4.19
C LEU A 196 8.02 11.78 -3.87
N SER A 197 8.88 11.75 -4.90
CA SER A 197 10.31 11.47 -4.75
C SER A 197 11.05 12.53 -3.92
N LEU A 198 10.48 13.72 -3.74
CA LEU A 198 11.06 14.74 -2.85
C LEU A 198 11.13 14.24 -1.39
N PHE A 199 10.18 13.41 -0.96
CA PHE A 199 10.18 12.84 0.38
C PHE A 199 11.12 11.63 0.51
N HIS A 200 11.08 10.70 -0.44
CA HIS A 200 11.87 9.47 -0.42
C HIS A 200 12.13 8.99 -1.86
N PRO A 201 13.32 8.44 -2.19
CA PRO A 201 13.69 8.10 -3.58
C PRO A 201 12.89 6.97 -4.24
N HIS A 202 12.11 6.18 -3.48
CA HIS A 202 11.39 5.01 -3.99
C HIS A 202 9.86 5.09 -3.79
N PRO A 203 9.16 6.07 -4.39
CA PRO A 203 7.71 6.12 -4.36
C PRO A 203 7.08 5.22 -5.43
N PHE A 204 6.04 4.50 -5.06
CA PHE A 204 5.17 3.77 -5.96
C PHE A 204 3.90 4.58 -6.22
N LEU A 205 3.66 4.92 -7.50
CA LEU A 205 2.40 5.56 -7.93
C LEU A 205 1.18 4.62 -7.83
N TRP A 206 1.42 3.31 -7.82
CA TRP A 206 0.42 2.28 -7.58
C TRP A 206 0.83 1.48 -6.35
N THR A 207 0.10 1.75 -5.26
CA THR A 207 0.13 0.99 -4.01
C THR A 207 -0.18 -0.48 -4.26
N ARG A 208 0.33 -1.40 -3.42
CA ARG A 208 0.01 -2.83 -3.56
C ARG A 208 -1.48 -3.13 -3.40
N PHE A 209 -2.15 -2.42 -2.49
CA PHE A 209 -3.56 -2.57 -2.16
C PHE A 209 -4.38 -1.34 -2.57
N GLN A 210 -5.69 -1.53 -2.74
CA GLN A 210 -6.62 -0.42 -2.92
C GLN A 210 -6.70 0.44 -1.65
N PRO A 211 -7.01 1.74 -1.75
CA PRO A 211 -7.23 2.51 -2.99
C PRO A 211 -5.94 2.81 -3.77
N GLN A 212 -6.03 2.81 -5.11
CA GLN A 212 -4.92 3.12 -6.02
C GLN A 212 -5.21 4.33 -6.90
N GLY A 213 -4.15 5.06 -7.26
CA GLY A 213 -4.19 6.07 -8.31
C GLY A 213 -4.33 7.51 -7.79
N THR A 214 -4.63 8.42 -8.72
CA THR A 214 -4.73 9.85 -8.49
C THR A 214 -5.95 10.41 -9.18
N VAL A 215 -6.84 11.04 -8.43
CA VAL A 215 -8.04 11.70 -8.94
C VAL A 215 -7.93 13.20 -8.68
N ALA A 216 -8.33 13.99 -9.67
CA ALA A 216 -8.49 15.42 -9.54
C ALA A 216 -9.96 15.83 -9.75
N ILE A 217 -10.30 16.99 -9.20
CA ILE A 217 -11.59 17.64 -9.34
C ILE A 217 -11.40 19.14 -9.58
N LEU A 218 -12.21 19.69 -10.48
CA LEU A 218 -12.28 21.12 -10.66
C LEU A 218 -13.10 21.71 -9.51
N ARG A 219 -12.46 22.47 -8.62
CA ARG A 219 -13.13 23.18 -7.52
C ARG A 219 -13.70 24.51 -8.00
N ALA A 220 -12.92 25.27 -8.77
CA ALA A 220 -13.32 26.58 -9.27
C ALA A 220 -12.66 26.92 -10.61
N ILE A 221 -13.31 27.80 -11.36
CA ILE A 221 -12.87 28.21 -12.69
C ILE A 221 -13.07 29.72 -12.88
N ASP A 222 -12.07 30.38 -13.46
CA ASP A 222 -12.20 31.73 -14.02
C ASP A 222 -11.80 31.75 -15.51
N ASP A 223 -11.59 32.94 -16.09
CA ASP A 223 -11.17 33.07 -17.49
C ASP A 223 -9.79 32.45 -17.77
N ASN A 224 -8.87 32.53 -16.81
CA ASN A 224 -7.45 32.25 -16.97
C ASN A 224 -7.00 30.99 -16.21
N PHE A 225 -7.61 30.69 -15.07
CA PHE A 225 -7.17 29.75 -14.05
C PHE A 225 -8.21 28.67 -13.75
N TYR A 226 -7.68 27.49 -13.42
CA TYR A 226 -8.38 26.44 -12.71
C TYR A 226 -7.89 26.38 -11.27
N ASP A 227 -8.81 26.18 -10.34
CA ASP A 227 -8.54 25.74 -8.97
C ASP A 227 -8.88 24.25 -8.87
N ILE A 228 -7.84 23.43 -8.76
CA ILE A 228 -7.93 21.98 -8.85
C ILE A 228 -7.61 21.42 -7.46
N ILE A 229 -8.48 20.58 -6.93
CA ILE A 229 -8.20 19.76 -5.76
C ILE A 229 -7.91 18.34 -6.25
N PHE A 230 -6.97 17.65 -5.64
CA PHE A 230 -6.63 16.28 -6.01
C PHE A 230 -6.30 15.42 -4.80
N ARG A 231 -6.38 14.11 -5.01
CA ARG A 231 -6.06 13.08 -4.03
C ARG A 231 -5.17 12.03 -4.67
N ILE A 232 -4.04 11.72 -4.04
CA ILE A 232 -3.06 10.72 -4.51
C ILE A 232 -2.96 9.60 -3.48
N HIS A 233 -3.02 8.35 -3.96
CA HIS A 233 -2.60 7.18 -3.21
C HIS A 233 -1.26 6.68 -3.73
N ALA A 234 -0.28 6.64 -2.83
CA ALA A 234 1.07 6.22 -3.12
C ALA A 234 1.65 5.46 -1.91
N GLU A 235 2.67 4.66 -2.17
CA GLU A 235 3.36 3.83 -1.18
C GLU A 235 4.87 4.04 -1.35
N TYR A 236 5.64 3.94 -0.29
CA TYR A 236 7.09 4.07 -0.31
C TYR A 236 7.73 2.75 0.11
N GLN A 237 8.79 2.36 -0.58
CA GLN A 237 9.64 1.26 -0.14
C GLN A 237 10.86 1.83 0.59
N LEU A 238 10.94 1.60 1.89
CA LEU A 238 11.97 2.19 2.75
C LEU A 238 13.25 1.35 2.83
N ASN A 239 13.12 0.04 2.62
CA ASN A 239 14.25 -0.87 2.62
C ASN A 239 14.72 -1.17 1.20
N LYS A 240 15.98 -1.58 1.10
CA LYS A 240 16.57 -2.11 -0.11
C LYS A 240 17.31 -3.40 0.23
N PRO A 241 17.56 -4.28 -0.75
CA PRO A 241 18.40 -5.44 -0.53
C PRO A 241 19.74 -5.03 0.12
N PRO A 242 20.28 -5.81 1.07
CA PRO A 242 19.81 -7.14 1.47
C PRO A 242 18.71 -7.16 2.54
N LEU A 243 18.21 -6.01 2.98
CA LEU A 243 17.11 -5.97 3.96
C LEU A 243 15.82 -6.43 3.29
N HIS A 244 14.96 -7.10 4.06
CA HIS A 244 13.60 -7.41 3.66
C HIS A 244 12.80 -6.13 3.36
N PRO A 245 11.80 -6.18 2.48
CA PRO A 245 11.04 -5.00 2.10
C PRO A 245 10.25 -4.43 3.27
N PHE A 246 10.14 -3.11 3.28
CA PHE A 246 9.36 -2.31 4.22
C PHE A 246 8.53 -1.31 3.42
N TRP A 247 7.22 -1.50 3.41
CA TRP A 247 6.28 -0.61 2.76
C TRP A 247 5.69 0.38 3.74
N PHE A 248 5.68 1.65 3.34
CA PHE A 248 5.13 2.76 4.08
C PHE A 248 4.08 3.44 3.21
N THR A 249 2.82 3.36 3.62
CA THR A 249 1.67 3.80 2.83
C THR A 249 0.93 4.90 3.58
N PRO A 250 1.16 6.18 3.23
CA PRO A 250 0.32 7.25 3.74
C PRO A 250 -1.16 7.02 3.37
N SER A 251 -2.05 7.37 4.29
CA SER A 251 -3.51 7.21 4.12
C SER A 251 -4.02 7.84 2.81
N GLN A 252 -3.53 9.03 2.49
CA GLN A 252 -3.68 9.73 1.21
C GLN A 252 -2.81 10.98 1.24
N PHE A 253 -2.45 11.50 0.06
CA PHE A 253 -2.10 12.90 -0.08
C PHE A 253 -3.31 13.68 -0.58
N GLN A 254 -3.62 14.79 0.07
CA GLN A 254 -4.57 15.79 -0.40
C GLN A 254 -3.79 16.97 -0.96
N GLY A 255 -4.22 17.50 -2.11
CA GLY A 255 -3.54 18.64 -2.69
C GLY A 255 -4.45 19.62 -3.41
N ARG A 256 -3.90 20.81 -3.64
CA ARG A 256 -4.54 21.92 -4.34
C ARG A 256 -3.55 22.56 -5.28
N LEU A 257 -3.98 22.77 -6.52
CA LEU A 257 -3.20 23.41 -7.57
C LEU A 257 -4.04 24.53 -8.19
N ILE A 258 -3.50 25.74 -8.23
CA ILE A 258 -4.07 26.83 -9.02
C ILE A 258 -3.13 27.09 -10.19
N ILE A 259 -3.61 26.78 -11.39
CA ILE A 259 -2.82 26.76 -12.61
C ILE A 259 -3.62 27.38 -13.75
N ASN A 260 -2.96 28.07 -14.66
CA ASN A 260 -3.64 28.59 -15.84
C ASN A 260 -3.96 27.48 -16.85
N LYS A 261 -4.92 27.76 -17.73
CA LYS A 261 -5.49 26.76 -18.64
C LYS A 261 -4.51 26.14 -19.63
N ASP A 262 -3.37 26.78 -19.88
CA ASP A 262 -2.30 26.29 -20.77
C ASP A 262 -1.07 25.77 -20.02
N SER A 263 -1.12 25.66 -18.69
CA SER A 263 -0.03 25.25 -17.79
C SER A 263 1.24 26.11 -17.82
N SER A 264 1.22 27.29 -18.45
CA SER A 264 2.39 28.18 -18.43
C SER A 264 2.59 28.87 -17.08
N VAL A 265 1.53 28.99 -16.26
CA VAL A 265 1.57 29.68 -14.97
C VAL A 265 0.96 28.84 -13.85
N VAL A 266 1.73 28.59 -12.81
CA VAL A 266 1.25 27.99 -11.54
C VAL A 266 1.26 29.07 -10.46
N LYS A 267 0.08 29.35 -9.90
CA LYS A 267 -0.11 30.36 -8.85
C LYS A 267 0.05 29.81 -7.45
N PHE A 268 -0.31 28.54 -7.26
CA PHE A 268 -0.30 27.91 -5.96
C PHE A 268 -0.21 26.40 -6.14
N PHE A 269 0.64 25.76 -5.35
CA PHE A 269 0.65 24.31 -5.19
C PHE A 269 0.79 23.97 -3.72
N HIS A 270 -0.04 23.05 -3.26
CA HIS A 270 0.07 22.44 -1.95
C HIS A 270 -0.31 20.97 -2.04
N MET A 271 0.41 20.11 -1.32
CA MET A 271 0.10 18.69 -1.21
C MET A 271 0.54 18.20 0.18
N GLU A 272 -0.31 17.52 0.91
CA GLU A 272 0.02 17.04 2.26
C GLU A 272 -0.64 15.71 2.60
N VAL A 273 -0.05 14.98 3.53
CA VAL A 273 -0.75 13.92 4.27
C VAL A 273 -1.61 14.59 5.35
N PRO A 274 -2.94 14.40 5.36
CA PRO A 274 -3.81 15.03 6.35
C PRO A 274 -3.44 14.66 7.79
N ASP A 275 -3.63 15.61 8.71
CA ASP A 275 -3.42 15.40 10.14
C ASP A 275 -4.61 14.66 10.77
N THR A 276 -4.55 13.33 10.70
CA THR A 276 -5.48 12.41 11.38
C THR A 276 -4.73 11.57 12.40
N LYS A 277 -5.42 11.08 13.46
CA LYS A 277 -4.80 10.37 14.59
C LYS A 277 -3.85 9.23 14.19
N LEU A 278 -4.21 8.50 13.13
CA LEU A 278 -3.40 7.51 12.45
C LEU A 278 -3.54 7.82 10.96
N ASN A 279 -2.43 8.04 10.27
CA ASN A 279 -2.43 8.53 8.89
C ASN A 279 -1.41 7.82 7.99
N VAL A 280 -0.81 6.74 8.48
CA VAL A 280 0.12 5.87 7.73
C VAL A 280 -0.15 4.42 8.11
N ASP A 281 -0.22 3.56 7.10
CA ASP A 281 -0.19 2.11 7.22
C ASP A 281 1.21 1.59 6.84
N MET A 282 1.68 0.56 7.52
CA MET A 282 3.01 -0.01 7.31
C MET A 282 2.94 -1.52 7.29
N GLU A 283 3.67 -2.10 6.35
CA GLU A 283 3.83 -3.54 6.23
C GLU A 283 5.30 -3.84 5.99
N TRP A 284 5.83 -4.91 6.59
CA TRP A 284 7.20 -5.33 6.34
C TRP A 284 7.36 -6.83 6.51
N LEU A 285 8.39 -7.36 5.89
CA LEU A 285 8.76 -8.76 6.07
C LEU A 285 9.87 -8.86 7.12
N ASN A 286 9.71 -9.77 8.09
CA ASN A 286 10.76 -10.18 9.01
C ASN A 286 11.57 -11.38 8.50
N GLY A 287 11.10 -12.01 7.43
CA GLY A 287 11.70 -13.19 6.82
C GLY A 287 11.37 -13.30 5.32
N PRO A 288 11.73 -14.43 4.69
CA PRO A 288 11.65 -14.59 3.24
C PRO A 288 10.25 -14.96 2.73
N SER A 289 9.36 -15.41 3.62
CA SER A 289 8.01 -15.86 3.27
C SER A 289 6.96 -14.80 3.63
N GLU A 290 5.83 -14.81 2.93
CA GLU A 290 4.69 -13.93 3.26
C GLU A 290 4.11 -14.21 4.65
N ASP A 291 4.33 -15.40 5.21
CA ASP A 291 3.94 -15.74 6.59
C ASP A 291 4.70 -14.91 7.64
N SER A 292 5.81 -14.27 7.25
CA SER A 292 6.59 -13.36 8.09
C SER A 292 6.20 -11.89 7.92
N MET A 293 5.04 -11.62 7.30
CA MET A 293 4.51 -10.29 7.12
C MET A 293 4.00 -9.73 8.45
N GLU A 294 4.53 -8.57 8.79
CA GLU A 294 4.07 -7.75 9.89
C GLU A 294 3.33 -6.53 9.38
N VAL A 295 2.35 -6.10 10.17
CA VAL A 295 1.57 -4.89 9.90
C VAL A 295 1.54 -4.00 11.14
N ASP A 296 1.54 -2.69 10.95
CA ASP A 296 1.26 -1.71 12.00
C ASP A 296 0.77 -0.39 11.40
N ILE A 297 0.12 0.44 12.21
CA ILE A 297 -0.43 1.72 11.81
C ILE A 297 0.22 2.79 12.68
N GLY A 298 0.58 3.92 12.08
CA GLY A 298 1.25 5.00 12.79
C GLY A 298 0.79 6.39 12.40
N TYR A 299 1.48 7.35 12.99
CA TYR A 299 1.22 8.77 12.83
C TYR A 299 2.47 9.50 12.36
N ILE A 300 2.39 10.10 11.17
CA ILE A 300 3.36 11.08 10.68
C ILE A 300 2.85 12.50 10.96
N PRO A 301 3.56 13.30 11.77
CA PRO A 301 3.09 14.64 12.14
C PRO A 301 3.10 15.64 10.99
N GLN A 302 3.99 15.47 10.01
CA GLN A 302 4.09 16.40 8.90
C GLN A 302 4.75 15.76 7.68
N MET A 303 4.05 15.79 6.56
CA MET A 303 4.56 15.39 5.27
C MET A 303 3.85 16.23 4.21
N SER A 304 4.39 17.40 3.88
CA SER A 304 3.78 18.33 2.94
C SER A 304 4.77 19.00 1.99
N LEU A 305 4.25 19.35 0.81
CA LEU A 305 4.89 20.12 -0.23
C LEU A 305 4.12 21.42 -0.39
N ILE A 306 4.83 22.54 -0.47
CA ILE A 306 4.21 23.84 -0.71
C ILE A 306 5.04 24.63 -1.72
N SER A 307 4.37 25.29 -2.65
CA SER A 307 5.05 26.24 -3.53
C SER A 307 5.51 27.45 -2.73
N SER A 308 6.79 27.81 -2.80
CA SER A 308 7.25 29.13 -2.41
C SER A 308 6.90 30.19 -3.47
N ALA A 309 7.25 31.45 -3.19
CA ALA A 309 6.97 32.58 -4.06
C ALA A 309 7.21 32.25 -5.54
N ILE A 310 6.18 32.51 -6.34
CA ILE A 310 6.14 32.26 -7.79
C ILE A 310 7.27 33.06 -8.45
N SER A 311 8.02 32.46 -9.37
CA SER A 311 8.97 33.23 -10.18
C SER A 311 8.24 34.30 -10.98
N VAL A 312 8.82 35.50 -11.05
CA VAL A 312 8.20 36.71 -11.59
C VAL A 312 7.59 36.39 -12.97
N PRO A 313 6.26 36.44 -13.09
CA PRO A 313 5.59 36.15 -14.34
C PRO A 313 6.08 37.11 -15.43
N ARG A 314 6.25 36.62 -16.66
CA ARG A 314 6.41 37.51 -17.80
C ARG A 314 5.05 38.15 -18.09
N ASP A 315 5.02 39.47 -18.33
CA ASP A 315 3.79 40.22 -18.63
C ASP A 315 2.96 39.64 -19.80
N ASN A 316 3.58 38.81 -20.65
CA ASN A 316 2.98 38.25 -21.86
C ASN A 316 2.12 36.99 -21.61
N GLU A 317 2.25 36.33 -20.46
CA GLU A 317 1.50 35.10 -20.18
C GLU A 317 0.09 35.42 -19.63
N ARG A 318 -0.90 34.62 -20.02
CA ARG A 318 -2.30 34.88 -19.67
C ARG A 318 -2.51 34.68 -18.16
N GLY A 319 -2.99 35.73 -17.48
CA GLY A 319 -3.21 35.72 -16.03
C GLY A 319 -1.93 35.83 -15.19
N ALA A 320 -0.78 36.02 -15.82
CA ALA A 320 0.52 36.03 -15.15
C ALA A 320 0.62 37.14 -14.10
N ASN A 321 0.07 38.33 -14.37
CA ASN A 321 0.04 39.46 -13.42
C ASN A 321 -1.08 39.43 -12.38
N GLN A 322 -2.04 38.50 -12.50
CA GLN A 322 -3.16 38.38 -11.56
C GLN A 322 -2.64 37.79 -10.24
N LYS A 323 -2.79 38.50 -9.11
CA LYS A 323 -2.39 37.95 -7.81
C LYS A 323 -3.41 36.92 -7.34
N LEU A 324 -2.97 35.97 -6.53
CA LEU A 324 -3.81 34.88 -6.04
C LEU A 324 -5.11 35.36 -5.36
N HIS A 325 -5.03 36.43 -4.56
CA HIS A 325 -6.19 37.01 -3.87
C HIS A 325 -7.09 37.88 -4.76
N ASP A 326 -6.62 38.24 -5.96
CA ASP A 326 -7.39 39.03 -6.92
C ASP A 326 -8.21 38.13 -7.88
N ILE A 327 -8.05 36.81 -7.79
CA ILE A 327 -8.81 35.86 -8.60
C ILE A 327 -10.27 35.85 -8.15
N LYS A 328 -11.17 36.12 -9.11
CA LYS A 328 -12.62 36.05 -8.91
C LYS A 328 -13.15 34.87 -9.72
N TRP A 329 -13.60 33.84 -9.03
CA TRP A 329 -14.14 32.64 -9.66
C TRP A 329 -15.51 32.92 -10.28
N HIS A 330 -15.70 32.48 -11.53
CA HIS A 330 -17.00 32.55 -12.21
C HIS A 330 -17.97 31.51 -11.66
N ALA A 331 -17.44 30.34 -11.34
CA ALA A 331 -18.17 29.25 -10.71
C ALA A 331 -17.22 28.51 -9.76
N GLU A 332 -17.74 28.08 -8.61
CA GLU A 332 -17.00 27.28 -7.64
C GLU A 332 -17.91 26.36 -6.83
N ILE A 333 -17.33 25.27 -6.36
CA ILE A 333 -17.87 24.44 -5.27
C ILE A 333 -17.03 24.63 -4.02
N SER A 334 -17.58 24.25 -2.87
CA SER A 334 -16.84 24.25 -1.62
C SER A 334 -15.70 23.23 -1.63
N VAL A 335 -14.68 23.45 -0.79
CA VAL A 335 -13.59 22.49 -0.59
C VAL A 335 -14.13 21.16 -0.05
N GLU A 336 -15.13 21.21 0.84
CA GLU A 336 -15.77 20.02 1.41
C GLU A 336 -16.47 19.19 0.35
N GLU A 337 -17.29 19.82 -0.52
CA GLU A 337 -17.94 19.13 -1.64
C GLU A 337 -16.92 18.50 -2.59
N ALA A 338 -15.80 19.18 -2.82
CA ALA A 338 -14.73 18.68 -3.66
C ALA A 338 -14.05 17.43 -3.05
N LEU A 339 -13.70 17.49 -1.76
CA LEU A 339 -13.10 16.36 -1.03
C LEU A 339 -14.06 15.16 -0.94
N ASN A 340 -15.35 15.41 -0.69
CA ASN A 340 -16.38 14.36 -0.68
C ASN A 340 -16.48 13.70 -2.06
N SER A 341 -16.50 14.50 -3.14
CA SER A 341 -16.56 13.98 -4.51
C SER A 341 -15.33 13.14 -4.87
N LEU A 342 -14.13 13.55 -4.46
CA LEU A 342 -12.91 12.75 -4.61
C LEU A 342 -13.00 11.44 -3.83
N GLU A 343 -13.50 11.49 -2.59
CA GLU A 343 -13.68 10.30 -1.78
C GLU A 343 -14.63 9.28 -2.44
N LEU A 344 -15.73 9.76 -3.03
CA LEU A 344 -16.69 8.91 -3.75
C LEU A 344 -16.13 8.25 -5.02
N GLN A 345 -15.03 8.78 -5.58
CA GLN A 345 -14.34 8.15 -6.72
C GLN A 345 -13.55 6.92 -6.28
N PHE A 346 -12.85 7.01 -5.14
CA PHE A 346 -12.09 5.88 -4.58
C PHE A 346 -12.98 4.88 -3.85
N PHE A 347 -14.05 5.36 -3.21
CA PHE A 347 -14.98 4.53 -2.46
C PHE A 347 -16.42 4.73 -2.96
N PRO A 348 -16.76 4.20 -4.15
CA PRO A 348 -18.11 4.32 -4.69
C PRO A 348 -19.21 3.82 -3.74
N PHE A 349 -18.89 2.88 -2.85
CA PHE A 349 -19.81 2.39 -1.82
C PHE A 349 -20.22 3.46 -0.80
N LYS A 350 -19.42 4.52 -0.59
CA LYS A 350 -19.77 5.66 0.28
C LYS A 350 -20.86 6.57 -0.30
N LYS A 351 -21.21 6.44 -1.58
CA LYS A 351 -22.37 7.14 -2.17
C LYS A 351 -23.66 6.78 -1.43
N VAL A 352 -23.69 5.58 -0.86
CA VAL A 352 -24.77 5.09 -0.03
C VAL A 352 -24.62 5.70 1.37
N LYS A 353 -25.58 6.53 1.78
CA LYS A 353 -25.68 6.96 3.17
C LYS A 353 -26.04 5.74 4.02
N TYR A 354 -25.06 5.17 4.69
CA TYR A 354 -25.29 4.22 5.76
C TYR A 354 -26.02 4.95 6.90
N TYR A 355 -27.34 4.83 6.95
CA TYR A 355 -28.06 5.19 8.16
C TYR A 355 -27.53 4.28 9.28
N ARG A 356 -27.15 4.87 10.42
CA ARG A 356 -26.75 4.13 11.64
C ARG A 356 -27.95 3.36 12.19
N ARG A 357 -28.38 2.33 11.48
CA ARG A 357 -29.33 1.34 11.96
C ARG A 357 -28.71 -0.01 11.61
N THR A 358 -28.35 -0.74 12.64
CA THR A 358 -27.77 -2.08 12.50
C THR A 358 -28.86 -3.06 12.03
N LEU A 359 -28.46 -4.19 11.43
CA LEU A 359 -29.35 -5.32 11.17
C LEU A 359 -30.18 -5.72 12.41
N ARG A 360 -29.59 -5.55 13.61
CA ARG A 360 -30.23 -5.77 14.91
C ARG A 360 -31.39 -4.81 15.18
N GLU A 361 -31.28 -3.56 14.74
CA GLU A 361 -32.26 -2.50 14.98
C GLU A 361 -33.33 -2.42 13.88
N THR A 362 -33.16 -3.16 12.78
CA THR A 362 -34.10 -3.21 11.64
C THR A 362 -34.63 -4.62 11.41
N ALA A 363 -34.04 -5.37 10.47
CA ALA A 363 -34.54 -6.66 10.02
C ALA A 363 -34.67 -7.68 11.16
N LEU A 364 -33.71 -7.75 12.08
CA LEU A 364 -33.76 -8.69 13.20
C LEU A 364 -34.65 -8.19 14.36
N ALA A 365 -35.16 -6.96 14.31
CA ALA A 365 -36.21 -6.50 15.21
C ALA A 365 -37.62 -6.74 14.63
N SER A 366 -37.73 -7.10 13.35
CA SER A 366 -39.01 -7.31 12.68
C SER A 366 -39.67 -8.63 13.10
N PRO A 367 -40.90 -8.61 13.65
CA PRO A 367 -41.64 -9.81 14.04
C PRO A 367 -41.78 -10.88 12.94
N PRO A 368 -42.15 -10.58 11.68
CA PRO A 368 -42.26 -11.59 10.62
C PRO A 368 -40.92 -12.26 10.30
N ILE A 369 -39.80 -11.53 10.35
CA ILE A 369 -38.48 -12.11 10.12
C ILE A 369 -38.07 -13.03 11.27
N LEU A 370 -38.31 -12.60 12.51
CA LEU A 370 -38.08 -13.42 13.69
C LEU A 370 -38.92 -14.70 13.65
N GLU A 371 -40.16 -14.64 13.16
CA GLU A 371 -40.99 -15.82 12.97
C GLU A 371 -40.36 -16.80 11.97
N ILE A 372 -39.93 -16.32 10.79
CA ILE A 372 -39.27 -17.15 9.77
C ILE A 372 -37.98 -17.78 10.32
N LEU A 373 -37.14 -16.98 10.98
CA LEU A 373 -35.88 -17.46 11.55
C LEU A 373 -36.12 -18.54 12.61
N ASN A 374 -37.05 -18.32 13.54
CA ASN A 374 -37.32 -19.26 14.64
C ASN A 374 -38.00 -20.55 14.17
N THR A 375 -38.74 -20.51 13.07
CA THR A 375 -39.51 -21.66 12.57
C THR A 375 -38.74 -22.52 11.57
N HIS A 376 -37.85 -21.92 10.78
CA HIS A 376 -37.25 -22.60 9.63
C HIS A 376 -35.73 -22.61 9.59
N PHE A 377 -35.04 -21.80 10.41
CA PHE A 377 -33.60 -21.64 10.33
C PHE A 377 -32.90 -21.85 11.68
N ILE A 378 -31.62 -22.22 11.61
CA ILE A 378 -30.67 -22.07 12.71
C ILE A 378 -29.74 -20.94 12.31
N SER A 379 -29.75 -19.84 13.06
CA SER A 379 -29.03 -18.60 12.72
C SER A 379 -27.94 -18.31 13.74
N PHE A 380 -26.76 -17.94 13.26
CA PHE A 380 -25.62 -17.53 14.08
C PHE A 380 -24.77 -16.49 13.34
N TRP A 381 -23.92 -15.78 14.07
CA TRP A 381 -22.97 -14.80 13.57
C TRP A 381 -21.59 -15.14 14.12
N SER A 382 -20.57 -15.08 13.28
CA SER A 382 -19.21 -15.43 13.65
C SER A 382 -18.23 -14.66 12.76
N ILE A 383 -17.08 -14.28 13.30
CA ILE A 383 -15.98 -13.72 12.51
C ILE A 383 -15.06 -14.83 12.00
N VAL A 384 -14.26 -14.53 10.97
CA VAL A 384 -13.33 -15.51 10.38
C VAL A 384 -12.39 -16.11 11.42
N GLU A 385 -11.97 -15.34 12.42
CA GLU A 385 -11.08 -15.82 13.48
C GLU A 385 -11.76 -16.84 14.40
N ASP A 386 -13.00 -16.58 14.85
CA ASP A 386 -13.79 -17.53 15.63
C ASP A 386 -13.96 -18.87 14.89
N LEU A 387 -14.22 -18.83 13.56
CA LEU A 387 -14.37 -20.03 12.75
C LEU A 387 -13.08 -20.87 12.71
N LYS A 388 -11.93 -20.20 12.64
CA LYS A 388 -10.61 -20.87 12.69
C LYS A 388 -10.35 -21.47 14.07
N GLU A 389 -10.74 -20.78 15.15
CA GLU A 389 -10.61 -21.26 16.52
C GLU A 389 -11.47 -22.51 16.76
N ILE A 390 -12.75 -22.49 16.35
CA ILE A 390 -13.65 -23.65 16.45
C ILE A 390 -13.04 -24.90 15.78
N ILE A 391 -12.42 -24.73 14.63
CA ILE A 391 -11.76 -25.84 13.90
C ILE A 391 -10.56 -26.38 14.68
N LYS A 392 -9.79 -25.52 15.36
CA LYS A 392 -8.61 -25.90 16.15
C LYS A 392 -8.98 -26.63 17.44
N GLU A 393 -10.04 -26.19 18.12
CA GLU A 393 -10.43 -26.73 19.43
C GLU A 393 -10.99 -28.16 19.36
N ASN A 394 -11.80 -28.48 18.32
CA ASN A 394 -12.41 -29.80 18.19
C ASN A 394 -12.69 -30.16 16.72
N SER A 395 -11.70 -30.72 16.03
CA SER A 395 -11.72 -30.95 14.58
C SER A 395 -12.91 -31.78 14.07
N ASP A 396 -13.47 -32.68 14.89
CA ASP A 396 -14.48 -33.67 14.49
C ASP A 396 -15.91 -33.30 14.93
N SER A 397 -16.10 -32.10 15.48
CA SER A 397 -17.43 -31.63 15.86
C SER A 397 -18.26 -31.18 14.65
N ALA A 398 -19.59 -31.22 14.79
CA ALA A 398 -20.51 -30.64 13.81
C ALA A 398 -20.26 -29.13 13.61
N ALA A 399 -19.85 -28.42 14.67
CA ALA A 399 -19.49 -27.01 14.59
C ALA A 399 -18.26 -26.80 13.70
N SER A 400 -17.25 -27.65 13.81
CA SER A 400 -16.04 -27.61 12.97
C SER A 400 -16.33 -27.99 11.52
N PHE A 401 -17.28 -28.89 11.28
CA PHE A 401 -17.78 -29.15 9.92
C PHE A 401 -18.39 -27.87 9.31
N PHE A 402 -19.32 -27.21 9.99
CA PHE A 402 -19.93 -25.99 9.48
C PHE A 402 -18.95 -24.82 9.41
N ALA A 403 -18.00 -24.70 10.33
CA ALA A 403 -16.95 -23.68 10.26
C ALA A 403 -16.09 -23.84 9.01
N ARG A 404 -15.70 -25.07 8.64
CA ARG A 404 -15.00 -25.36 7.39
C ARG A 404 -15.84 -25.02 6.16
N VAL A 405 -17.14 -25.36 6.18
CA VAL A 405 -18.07 -25.02 5.10
C VAL A 405 -18.20 -23.50 4.95
N CYS A 406 -18.31 -22.76 6.06
CA CYS A 406 -18.37 -21.30 6.05
C CYS A 406 -17.07 -20.70 5.48
N LEU A 407 -15.89 -21.11 5.97
CA LEU A 407 -14.61 -20.61 5.47
C LEU A 407 -14.37 -20.94 3.99
N HIS A 408 -14.76 -22.13 3.55
CA HIS A 408 -14.61 -22.55 2.14
C HIS A 408 -15.49 -21.73 1.19
N ASN A 409 -16.70 -21.34 1.63
CA ASN A 409 -17.67 -20.66 0.77
C ASN A 409 -17.71 -19.14 0.98
N TYR A 410 -17.00 -18.62 1.98
CA TYR A 410 -16.93 -17.19 2.26
C TYR A 410 -16.13 -16.48 1.17
N ASP A 411 -16.72 -15.41 0.65
CA ASP A 411 -16.06 -14.47 -0.25
C ASP A 411 -16.17 -13.05 0.32
N PHE A 412 -15.13 -12.25 0.21
CA PHE A 412 -15.11 -10.89 0.75
C PHE A 412 -15.80 -9.93 -0.24
N PRO A 413 -16.67 -8.98 0.22
CA PRO A 413 -16.91 -8.52 1.61
C PRO A 413 -18.05 -9.27 2.32
N VAL A 414 -18.30 -8.94 3.60
CA VAL A 414 -19.31 -9.56 4.50
C VAL A 414 -20.59 -10.05 3.80
N GLU A 415 -20.95 -11.32 4.01
CA GLU A 415 -22.12 -11.97 3.42
C GLU A 415 -22.99 -12.68 4.47
N SER A 416 -24.26 -12.87 4.13
CA SER A 416 -25.15 -13.86 4.79
C SER A 416 -25.31 -15.06 3.85
N ILE A 417 -25.04 -16.27 4.36
CA ILE A 417 -25.08 -17.51 3.57
C ILE A 417 -26.00 -18.51 4.27
N ILE A 418 -26.85 -19.18 3.50
CA ILE A 418 -27.74 -20.25 3.97
C ILE A 418 -27.26 -21.56 3.39
N PHE A 419 -27.05 -22.55 4.27
CA PHE A 419 -26.64 -23.90 3.91
C PHE A 419 -27.71 -24.93 4.25
N THR A 420 -27.74 -26.03 3.50
CA THR A 420 -28.41 -27.27 3.92
C THR A 420 -27.62 -27.94 5.07
N PRO A 421 -28.23 -28.89 5.81
CA PRO A 421 -27.54 -29.62 6.88
C PRO A 421 -26.30 -30.43 6.44
N ASN A 422 -26.17 -30.73 5.14
CA ASN A 422 -25.00 -31.40 4.56
C ASN A 422 -23.93 -30.41 4.02
N GLY A 423 -24.10 -29.11 4.24
CA GLY A 423 -23.11 -28.08 3.87
C GLY A 423 -23.22 -27.50 2.45
N SER A 424 -24.25 -27.87 1.68
CA SER A 424 -24.47 -27.25 0.36
C SER A 424 -25.07 -25.86 0.50
N VAL A 425 -24.55 -24.90 -0.27
CA VAL A 425 -25.08 -23.52 -0.31
C VAL A 425 -26.44 -23.50 -1.01
N ILE A 426 -27.45 -22.97 -0.34
CA ILE A 426 -28.81 -22.76 -0.89
C ILE A 426 -28.91 -21.35 -1.47
N HIS A 427 -28.53 -20.35 -0.68
CA HIS A 427 -28.65 -18.96 -1.07
C HIS A 427 -27.60 -18.12 -0.34
N ARG A 428 -27.20 -17.01 -0.94
CA ARG A 428 -26.25 -16.06 -0.38
C ARG A 428 -26.69 -14.64 -0.72
N ILE A 429 -26.40 -13.69 0.16
CA ILE A 429 -26.60 -12.27 -0.09
C ILE A 429 -25.44 -11.48 0.52
N ASN A 430 -24.83 -10.62 -0.31
CA ASN A 430 -23.80 -9.70 0.16
C ASN A 430 -24.44 -8.59 0.99
N ILE A 431 -23.75 -8.10 2.02
CA ILE A 431 -24.25 -7.03 2.90
C ILE A 431 -24.70 -5.78 2.13
N ASN A 432 -24.02 -5.45 1.02
CA ASN A 432 -24.39 -4.29 0.21
C ASN A 432 -25.74 -4.50 -0.50
N ALA A 433 -26.00 -5.71 -1.00
CA ALA A 433 -27.30 -6.04 -1.61
C ALA A 433 -28.41 -6.08 -0.55
N LEU A 434 -28.11 -6.66 0.62
CA LEU A 434 -29.05 -6.77 1.74
C LEU A 434 -29.51 -5.41 2.24
N LEU A 435 -28.58 -4.46 2.39
CA LEU A 435 -28.89 -3.12 2.90
C LEU A 435 -29.64 -2.23 1.88
N GLY A 436 -29.95 -2.74 0.68
CA GLY A 436 -30.81 -2.06 -0.30
C GLY A 436 -30.06 -1.07 -1.19
N LEU A 437 -29.36 -1.59 -2.19
CA LEU A 437 -28.99 -0.84 -3.40
C LEU A 437 -30.23 -0.69 -4.31
N VAL A 438 -31.24 0.09 -3.90
CA VAL A 438 -32.34 0.50 -4.80
C VAL A 438 -32.33 2.02 -4.94
N ASP A 439 -32.50 2.48 -6.17
CA ASP A 439 -32.64 3.88 -6.58
C ASP A 439 -33.45 4.71 -5.57
N GLU A 440 -32.97 5.92 -5.27
CA GLU A 440 -33.61 6.87 -4.34
C GLU A 440 -35.10 7.14 -4.67
N GLN A 441 -35.54 6.86 -5.90
CA GLN A 441 -36.90 7.08 -6.38
C GLN A 441 -37.95 6.12 -5.80
N GLU A 442 -37.61 4.90 -5.36
CA GLU A 442 -38.59 3.96 -4.80
C GLU A 442 -38.77 4.08 -3.28
N SER A 443 -37.75 4.57 -2.57
CA SER A 443 -37.77 4.65 -1.09
C SER A 443 -38.75 5.69 -0.52
N PHE A 444 -39.27 6.59 -1.35
CA PHE A 444 -40.14 7.69 -0.90
C PHE A 444 -41.59 7.28 -0.67
N PHE A 445 -42.00 6.07 -1.07
CA PHE A 445 -43.40 5.61 -1.03
C PHE A 445 -43.64 4.25 -0.32
N GLU A 446 -42.61 3.52 0.11
CA GLU A 446 -42.81 2.25 0.83
C GLU A 446 -42.91 2.46 2.36
N ILE A 447 -43.96 1.90 2.97
CA ILE A 447 -44.26 1.98 4.42
C ILE A 447 -43.32 1.05 5.24
N ARG A 448 -42.47 0.25 4.58
CA ARG A 448 -41.58 -0.77 5.18
C ARG A 448 -40.10 -0.42 5.02
N ASP A 449 -39.28 -0.81 6.01
CA ASP A 449 -37.83 -0.65 5.96
C ASP A 449 -37.24 -1.52 4.82
N PRO A 450 -36.46 -0.95 3.87
CA PRO A 450 -35.91 -1.71 2.74
C PRO A 450 -35.02 -2.89 3.15
N VAL A 451 -34.30 -2.77 4.28
CA VAL A 451 -33.46 -3.85 4.80
C VAL A 451 -34.31 -4.99 5.33
N GLU A 452 -35.43 -4.67 5.98
CA GLU A 452 -36.42 -5.66 6.43
C GLU A 452 -36.98 -6.43 5.21
N LYS A 453 -37.42 -5.71 4.17
CA LYS A 453 -37.95 -6.32 2.94
C LYS A 453 -36.94 -7.26 2.29
N ASN A 454 -35.72 -6.78 2.05
CA ASN A 454 -34.67 -7.57 1.40
C ASN A 454 -34.26 -8.81 2.20
N TYR A 455 -34.17 -8.68 3.53
CA TYR A 455 -33.84 -9.82 4.37
C TYR A 455 -34.98 -10.84 4.43
N GLN A 456 -36.23 -10.37 4.49
CA GLN A 456 -37.40 -11.25 4.43
C GLN A 456 -37.44 -12.02 3.10
N GLU A 457 -37.27 -11.32 1.96
CA GLU A 457 -37.22 -11.95 0.63
C GLU A 457 -36.07 -12.94 0.50
N PHE A 458 -34.89 -12.63 1.04
CA PHE A 458 -33.75 -13.54 1.08
C PHE A 458 -34.09 -14.86 1.80
N LEU A 459 -34.73 -14.79 2.97
CA LEU A 459 -35.13 -15.97 3.73
C LEU A 459 -36.22 -16.77 3.01
N GLU A 460 -37.25 -16.10 2.50
CA GLU A 460 -38.37 -16.74 1.79
C GLU A 460 -37.91 -17.45 0.50
N ASN A 461 -37.04 -16.81 -0.28
CA ASN A 461 -36.44 -17.40 -1.47
C ASN A 461 -35.62 -18.65 -1.13
N ALA A 462 -34.86 -18.62 -0.04
CA ALA A 462 -34.11 -19.78 0.41
C ALA A 462 -35.03 -20.95 0.79
N LEU A 463 -36.21 -20.69 1.38
CA LEU A 463 -37.21 -21.72 1.67
C LEU A 463 -37.87 -22.30 0.41
N LEU A 464 -38.03 -21.49 -0.64
CA LEU A 464 -38.52 -21.99 -1.93
C LEU A 464 -37.47 -22.87 -2.62
N MET A 465 -36.21 -22.42 -2.64
CA MET A 465 -35.09 -23.17 -3.21
C MET A 465 -34.87 -24.51 -2.49
N SER A 466 -34.95 -24.53 -1.15
CA SER A 466 -34.78 -25.77 -0.38
C SER A 466 -35.86 -26.82 -0.68
N LYS A 467 -37.12 -26.38 -0.90
CA LYS A 467 -38.21 -27.27 -1.30
C LYS A 467 -38.00 -27.86 -2.69
N ALA A 468 -37.48 -27.07 -3.64
CA ALA A 468 -37.16 -27.55 -4.98
C ALA A 468 -36.05 -28.62 -4.96
N ILE A 469 -34.98 -28.39 -4.18
CA ILE A 469 -33.88 -29.36 -4.01
C ILE A 469 -34.38 -30.69 -3.42
N LYS A 470 -35.31 -30.63 -2.46
CA LYS A 470 -35.89 -31.84 -1.86
C LYS A 470 -36.69 -32.67 -2.88
N VAL A 471 -37.44 -32.02 -3.78
CA VAL A 471 -38.23 -32.69 -4.83
C VAL A 471 -37.31 -33.38 -5.86
N ASP A 472 -36.17 -32.78 -6.19
CA ASP A 472 -35.23 -33.37 -7.14
C ASP A 472 -34.48 -34.58 -6.54
N LEU A 473 -34.13 -34.53 -5.25
CA LEU A 473 -33.54 -35.66 -4.53
C LEU A 473 -34.53 -36.85 -4.41
N GLU A 474 -35.81 -36.59 -4.19
CA GLU A 474 -36.85 -37.63 -4.14
C GLU A 474 -37.13 -38.25 -5.53
N LYS A 475 -36.93 -37.49 -6.62
CA LYS A 475 -37.02 -38.00 -8.00
C LYS A 475 -35.80 -38.78 -8.46
N SER A 476 -34.60 -38.45 -7.98
CA SER A 476 -33.37 -39.18 -8.30
C SER A 476 -33.18 -40.47 -7.49
N SER A 477 -34.05 -40.71 -6.51
CA SER A 477 -34.03 -41.89 -5.61
C SER A 477 -35.05 -42.97 -5.99
N ASN A 478 -35.83 -42.74 -7.07
CA ASN A 478 -36.69 -43.71 -7.75
C ASN A 478 -36.10 -44.01 -9.13
#